data_AF-A0A1Q3S5G4-F1
#
_entry.id   AF-A0A1Q3S5G4-F1
#
_cell.length_a   1.000
_cell.length_b   1.000
_cell.length_c   1.000
_cell.angle_alpha   90.00
_cell.angle_beta   90.00
_cell.angle_gamma   90.00
#
_symmetry.space_group_name_H-M   'P 1'
#
loop_
_entity.id
_entity.type
_entity.pdbx_description
1 polymer ?
#
loop_
_entity_poly.entity_id
_entity_poly.type
_entity_poly.pdbx_seq_one_letter_code
_entity_poly.pdbx_strand_id
1 'polypeptide(L)'
;MPAVALLHILIFQFGIPSQTYQAFHYPVYTVYLFFFILSLVLLFILIKINETKPEQLGFVFLVLISIKFALSYIFLLPVLQDNTESTYMEKINFFMIFIAFLAVEVVLASRLLNKK
;
A
#
# COMPACT_ATOMS: atom_id res chain seq x y z
N MET A 1 8.81 -1.20 5.07
CA MET A 1 9.65 -1.76 6.16
C MET A 1 9.11 -3.15 6.52
N PRO A 2 9.93 -4.20 6.42
CA PRO A 2 9.49 -5.60 6.48
C PRO A 2 8.74 -6.00 7.76
N ALA A 3 8.93 -5.29 8.88
CA ALA A 3 8.27 -5.57 10.15
C ALA A 3 6.74 -5.38 10.13
N VAL A 4 6.20 -4.36 9.43
CA VAL A 4 4.74 -4.14 9.33
C VAL A 4 4.09 -5.20 8.45
N ALA A 5 4.79 -5.62 7.40
CA ALA A 5 4.35 -6.73 6.54
C ALA A 5 4.34 -8.06 7.31
N LEU A 6 5.38 -8.34 8.10
CA LEU A 6 5.46 -9.54 8.94
C LEU A 6 4.34 -9.58 9.99
N LEU A 7 4.04 -8.44 10.63
CA LEU A 7 3.03 -8.37 11.69
C LEU A 7 1.61 -8.57 11.13
N HIS A 8 1.31 -7.97 9.98
CA HIS A 8 0.02 -8.21 9.31
C HIS A 8 -0.07 -9.62 8.72
N ILE A 9 1.00 -10.18 8.14
CA ILE A 9 1.01 -11.59 7.67
C ILE A 9 0.75 -12.54 8.85
N LEU A 10 1.39 -12.31 10.01
CA LEU A 10 1.19 -13.14 11.21
C LEU A 10 -0.25 -13.06 11.75
N ILE A 11 -0.86 -11.87 11.75
CA ILE A 11 -2.26 -11.69 12.19
C ILE A 11 -3.22 -12.35 11.19
N PHE A 12 -2.98 -12.21 9.90
CA PHE A 12 -3.86 -12.75 8.86
C PHE A 12 -3.80 -14.28 8.80
N GLN A 13 -2.61 -14.87 8.96
CA GLN A 13 -2.38 -16.32 8.91
C GLN A 13 -2.91 -17.06 10.15
N PHE A 14 -3.04 -16.40 11.30
CA PHE A 14 -3.66 -16.96 12.51
C PHE A 14 -5.17 -16.76 12.60
N GLY A 15 -5.74 -15.79 11.86
CA GLY A 15 -7.14 -15.37 12.00
C GLY A 15 -8.12 -15.91 10.95
N ILE A 16 -7.65 -16.43 9.80
CA ILE A 16 -8.53 -16.82 8.68
C ILE A 16 -8.25 -18.26 8.20
N PRO A 17 -9.28 -19.12 8.06
CA PRO A 17 -9.12 -20.49 7.57
C PRO A 17 -8.46 -20.58 6.18
N SER A 18 -7.54 -21.53 6.00
CA SER A 18 -6.72 -21.72 4.79
C SER A 18 -7.51 -21.97 3.49
N GLN A 19 -8.79 -22.35 3.57
CA GLN A 19 -9.66 -22.64 2.44
C GLN A 19 -10.07 -21.37 1.66
N THR A 20 -10.07 -20.20 2.29
CA THR A 20 -10.45 -18.93 1.66
C THR A 20 -9.37 -18.40 0.70
N TYR A 21 -8.10 -18.77 0.91
CA TYR A 21 -6.96 -18.27 0.13
C TYR A 21 -6.87 -18.81 -1.30
N GLN A 22 -7.43 -20.00 -1.55
CA GLN A 22 -7.35 -20.65 -2.87
C GLN A 22 -8.38 -20.10 -3.87
N ALA A 23 -9.37 -19.33 -3.40
CA ALA A 23 -10.44 -18.77 -4.21
C ALA A 23 -10.23 -17.28 -4.57
N PHE A 24 -9.13 -16.66 -4.12
CA PHE A 24 -8.86 -15.23 -4.39
C PHE A 24 -8.35 -15.00 -5.81
N HIS A 25 -8.78 -13.88 -6.40
CA HIS A 25 -8.37 -13.48 -7.73
C HIS A 25 -6.90 -13.06 -7.75
N TYR A 26 -6.45 -12.38 -6.68
CA TYR A 26 -5.03 -12.10 -6.44
C TYR A 26 -4.50 -12.78 -5.17
N PRO A 27 -3.34 -13.46 -5.27
CA PRO A 27 -2.61 -13.88 -4.08
C PRO A 27 -2.28 -12.67 -3.21
N VAL A 28 -2.47 -12.80 -1.89
CA VAL A 28 -2.17 -11.73 -0.92
C VAL A 28 -0.73 -11.21 -1.07
N TYR A 29 0.21 -12.10 -1.40
CA TYR A 29 1.59 -11.75 -1.71
C TYR A 29 1.73 -10.73 -2.85
N THR A 30 0.91 -10.85 -3.91
CA THR A 30 0.93 -9.93 -5.06
C THR A 30 0.51 -8.52 -4.65
N VAL A 31 -0.50 -8.40 -3.79
CA VAL A 31 -0.96 -7.11 -3.24
C VAL A 31 0.14 -6.44 -2.43
N TYR A 32 0.81 -7.22 -1.57
CA TYR A 32 1.96 -6.74 -0.80
C TYR A 32 3.11 -6.26 -1.68
N LEU A 33 3.46 -7.04 -2.70
CA LEU A 33 4.54 -6.72 -3.63
C LEU A 33 4.21 -5.45 -4.42
N PHE A 34 2.98 -5.32 -4.91
CA PHE A 34 2.49 -4.13 -5.59
C PHE A 34 2.66 -2.86 -4.73
N PHE A 35 2.14 -2.88 -3.50
CA PHE A 35 2.28 -1.73 -2.60
C PHE A 35 3.71 -1.46 -2.18
N PHE A 36 4.51 -2.51 -2.00
CA PHE A 36 5.93 -2.37 -1.67
C PHE A 36 6.72 -1.67 -2.77
N ILE A 37 6.52 -2.04 -4.04
CA ILE A 37 7.16 -1.38 -5.18
C ILE A 37 6.72 0.09 -5.25
N LEU A 38 5.41 0.37 -5.14
CA LEU A 38 4.91 1.75 -5.17
C LEU A 38 5.49 2.61 -4.04
N SER A 39 5.60 2.06 -2.83
CA SER A 39 6.23 2.75 -1.70
C SER A 39 7.72 2.97 -1.90
N LEU A 40 8.43 2.03 -2.53
CA LEU A 40 9.86 2.17 -2.81
C LEU A 40 10.10 3.29 -3.83
N VAL A 41 9.29 3.33 -4.90
CA VAL A 41 9.31 4.40 -5.90
C VAL A 41 8.97 5.75 -5.27
N LEU A 42 7.91 5.82 -4.46
CA LEU A 42 7.50 7.04 -3.77
C LEU A 42 8.63 7.57 -2.88
N LEU A 43 9.21 6.71 -2.04
CA LEU A 43 10.29 7.08 -1.13
C LEU A 43 11.53 7.54 -1.89
N PHE A 44 11.91 6.83 -2.97
CA PHE A 44 13.06 7.19 -3.80
C PHE A 44 12.91 8.60 -4.40
N ILE A 45 11.74 8.90 -4.97
CA ILE A 45 11.44 10.23 -5.52
C ILE A 45 11.48 11.27 -4.41
N LEU A 46 10.89 10.98 -3.25
CA LEU A 46 10.83 11.91 -2.13
C LEU A 46 12.21 12.26 -1.57
N ILE A 47 13.12 11.29 -1.48
CA ILE A 47 14.53 11.51 -1.10
C ILE A 47 15.22 12.40 -2.13
N LYS A 48 15.04 12.15 -3.43
CA LYS A 48 15.66 12.95 -4.49
C LYS A 48 15.18 14.41 -4.51
N ILE A 49 13.90 14.62 -4.25
CA ILE A 49 13.34 15.97 -4.12
C ILE A 49 13.80 16.64 -2.82
N ASN A 50 13.96 15.89 -1.73
CA ASN A 50 14.51 16.45 -0.49
C ASN A 50 15.93 17.01 -0.66
N GLU A 51 16.78 16.32 -1.44
CA GLU A 51 18.16 16.75 -1.73
C GLU A 51 18.23 17.98 -2.63
N THR A 52 17.28 18.14 -3.55
CA THR A 52 17.34 19.17 -4.59
C THR A 52 16.44 20.38 -4.32
N LYS A 53 15.21 20.14 -3.84
CA LYS A 53 14.13 21.13 -3.66
C LYS A 53 13.25 20.77 -2.45
N PRO A 54 13.78 20.83 -1.21
CA PRO A 54 13.04 20.44 -0.01
C PRO A 54 11.74 21.26 0.22
N GLU A 55 11.67 22.48 -0.31
CA GLU A 55 10.47 23.33 -0.26
C GLU A 55 9.27 22.74 -1.02
N GLN A 56 9.53 21.94 -2.06
CA GLN A 56 8.49 21.33 -2.89
C GLN A 56 8.08 19.93 -2.43
N LEU A 57 8.70 19.41 -1.37
CA LEU A 57 8.57 18.02 -0.95
C LEU A 57 7.12 17.64 -0.60
N GLY A 58 6.38 18.55 0.05
CA GLY A 58 4.98 18.30 0.42
C GLY A 58 4.05 18.22 -0.79
N PHE A 59 4.26 19.09 -1.79
CA PHE A 59 3.50 19.06 -3.04
C PHE A 59 3.79 17.79 -3.83
N VAL A 60 5.06 17.39 -3.94
CA VAL A 60 5.44 16.15 -4.63
C VAL A 60 4.86 14.93 -3.92
N PHE A 61 4.93 14.88 -2.59
CA PHE A 61 4.31 13.81 -1.82
C PHE A 61 2.81 13.65 -2.14
N LEU A 62 2.07 14.76 -2.16
CA LEU A 62 0.63 14.76 -2.42
C LEU A 62 0.29 14.27 -3.84
N VAL A 63 1.07 14.68 -4.84
CA VAL A 63 0.94 14.18 -6.21
C VAL A 63 1.23 12.67 -6.29
N LEU A 64 2.31 12.20 -5.66
CA LEU A 64 2.68 10.78 -5.67
C LEU A 64 1.63 9.90 -5.00
N ILE A 65 1.08 10.33 -3.87
CA ILE A 65 -0.02 9.61 -3.19
C ILE A 65 -1.28 9.58 -4.06
N SER A 66 -1.59 10.68 -4.76
CA SER A 66 -2.74 10.74 -5.66
C SER A 66 -2.59 9.76 -6.83
N ILE A 67 -1.39 9.68 -7.43
CA ILE A 67 -1.08 8.70 -8.48
C ILE A 67 -1.19 7.28 -7.93
N LYS A 68 -0.65 7.02 -6.73
CA LYS A 68 -0.74 5.72 -6.06
C LYS A 68 -2.20 5.31 -5.84
N PHE A 69 -3.07 6.24 -5.43
CA PHE A 69 -4.49 5.97 -5.26
C PHE A 69 -5.16 5.59 -6.58
N ALA A 70 -4.87 6.30 -7.68
CA ALA A 70 -5.39 5.97 -9.00
C ALA A 70 -4.93 4.57 -9.47
N LEU A 71 -3.63 4.24 -9.30
CA LEU A 71 -3.10 2.92 -9.63
C LEU A 71 -3.72 1.81 -8.78
N SER A 72 -3.91 2.07 -7.48
CA SER A 72 -4.54 1.12 -6.55
C SER A 72 -5.99 0.85 -6.93
N TYR A 73 -6.73 1.87 -7.37
CA TYR A 73 -8.10 1.70 -7.86
C TYR A 73 -8.16 0.85 -9.13
N ILE A 74 -7.26 1.10 -10.10
CA ILE A 74 -7.18 0.30 -11.32
C ILE A 74 -6.83 -1.17 -10.99
N PHE A 75 -5.92 -1.39 -10.04
CA PHE A 75 -5.55 -2.73 -9.58
C PHE A 75 -6.72 -3.45 -8.87
N LEU A 76 -7.53 -2.71 -8.11
CA LEU A 76 -8.68 -3.25 -7.38
C LEU A 76 -9.91 -3.49 -8.29
N LEU A 77 -9.98 -2.85 -9.46
CA LEU A 77 -11.11 -2.94 -10.38
C LEU A 77 -11.62 -4.37 -10.69
N PRO A 78 -10.76 -5.36 -11.06
CA PRO A 78 -11.24 -6.73 -11.30
C PRO A 78 -11.87 -7.37 -10.05
N VAL A 79 -11.32 -7.07 -8.87
CA VAL A 79 -11.88 -7.52 -7.58
C VAL A 79 -13.18 -6.77 -7.25
N LEU A 80 -13.39 -5.56 -7.75
CA LEU A 80 -14.66 -4.84 -7.57
C LEU A 80 -15.80 -5.38 -8.44
N GLN A 81 -15.47 -5.85 -9.64
CA GLN A 81 -16.43 -6.34 -10.62
C GLN A 81 -16.96 -7.73 -10.29
N ASP A 82 -16.21 -8.52 -9.52
CA ASP A 82 -16.63 -9.81 -9.02
C ASP A 82 -17.46 -9.65 -7.71
N ASN A 83 -18.60 -10.34 -7.62
CA ASN A 83 -19.60 -10.20 -6.54
C ASN A 83 -19.78 -11.49 -5.73
N THR A 84 -18.78 -12.37 -5.70
CA THR A 84 -18.81 -13.57 -4.85
C THR A 84 -18.49 -13.21 -3.40
N GLU A 85 -18.97 -14.01 -2.43
CA GLU A 85 -18.72 -13.75 -1.00
C GLU A 85 -17.22 -13.74 -0.65
N SER A 86 -16.41 -14.53 -1.36
CA SER A 86 -14.94 -14.51 -1.25
C SER A 86 -14.32 -13.15 -1.59
N THR A 87 -14.95 -12.40 -2.50
CA THR A 87 -14.44 -11.10 -2.95
C THR A 87 -14.61 -10.01 -1.89
N TYR A 88 -15.55 -10.16 -0.95
CA TYR A 88 -15.70 -9.20 0.16
C TYR A 88 -14.47 -9.20 1.09
N MET A 89 -13.98 -10.40 1.44
CA MET A 89 -12.76 -10.53 2.26
C MET A 89 -11.52 -10.05 1.51
N GLU A 90 -11.43 -10.28 0.19
CA GLU A 90 -10.33 -9.78 -0.64
C GLU A 90 -10.28 -8.23 -0.67
N LYS A 91 -11.44 -7.57 -0.77
CA LYS A 91 -11.56 -6.10 -0.71
C LYS A 91 -11.06 -5.54 0.63
N ILE A 92 -11.50 -6.10 1.76
CA ILE A 92 -11.07 -5.65 3.09
C ILE A 92 -9.56 -5.81 3.26
N ASN A 93 -9.01 -6.96 2.85
CA ASN A 93 -7.59 -7.22 2.93
C ASN A 93 -6.78 -6.20 2.11
N PHE A 94 -7.20 -5.93 0.88
CA PHE A 94 -6.57 -4.91 0.05
C PHE A 94 -6.54 -3.53 0.72
N PHE A 95 -7.68 -3.08 1.25
CA PHE A 95 -7.77 -1.79 1.94
C PHE A 95 -6.92 -1.75 3.22
N MET A 96 -6.86 -2.84 3.98
CA MET A 96 -6.02 -2.92 5.17
C MET A 96 -4.54 -2.76 4.84
N ILE A 97 -4.07 -3.48 3.81
CA ILE A 97 -2.69 -3.37 3.32
C ILE A 97 -2.42 -1.95 2.81
N PHE A 98 -3.34 -1.40 2.01
CA PHE A 98 -3.25 -0.04 1.48
C PHE A 98 -3.08 1.00 2.59
N ILE A 99 -3.93 0.98 3.62
CA ILE A 99 -3.87 1.92 4.74
C ILE A 99 -2.57 1.74 5.53
N ALA A 100 -2.12 0.50 5.75
CA ALA A 100 -0.88 0.23 6.46
C ALA A 100 0.34 0.83 5.73
N PHE A 101 0.43 0.65 4.42
CA PHE A 101 1.49 1.27 3.61
C PHE A 101 1.38 2.80 3.58
N LEU A 102 0.16 3.33 3.41
CA LEU A 102 -0.10 4.77 3.39
C LEU A 102 0.33 5.44 4.71
N ALA A 103 -0.01 4.85 5.85
CA ALA A 103 0.37 5.38 7.16
C ALA A 103 1.90 5.50 7.30
N VAL A 104 2.64 4.47 6.87
CA VAL A 104 4.11 4.49 6.88
C VAL A 104 4.64 5.59 5.97
N GLU A 105 4.10 5.74 4.76
CA GLU A 105 4.51 6.79 3.81
C GLU A 105 4.26 8.19 4.37
N VAL A 106 3.10 8.43 4.99
CA VAL A 106 2.75 9.70 5.64
C VAL A 106 3.72 10.01 6.78
N VAL A 107 4.07 9.03 7.62
CA VAL A 107 5.04 9.22 8.71
C VAL A 107 6.45 9.48 8.17
N LEU A 108 6.87 8.80 7.10
CA LEU A 108 8.19 9.03 6.51
C LEU A 108 8.26 10.39 5.82
N ALA A 109 7.20 10.78 5.09
CA ALA A 109 7.11 12.07 4.44
C ALA A 109 7.05 13.21 5.45
N SER A 110 6.31 13.07 6.55
CA SER A 110 6.28 14.10 7.61
C SER A 110 7.64 14.25 8.29
N ARG A 111 8.38 13.15 8.52
CA ARG A 111 9.76 13.21 9.02
C ARG A 111 10.73 13.89 8.05
N LEU A 112 10.56 13.68 6.75
CA LEU A 112 11.35 14.36 5.71
C LEU A 112 11.02 15.87 5.66
N LEU A 113 9.73 16.23 5.75
CA LEU A 113 9.27 17.62 5.81
C LEU A 113 9.77 18.36 7.05
N ASN A 114 9.75 17.68 8.20
CA ASN A 114 10.13 18.25 9.50
C ASN A 114 11.64 18.19 9.77
N LYS A 115 12.45 17.76 8.81
CA LYS A 115 13.92 17.75 8.90
C LYS A 115 14.56 19.11 8.57
N LYS A 116 13.77 20.19 8.62
CA LYS A 116 14.26 21.57 8.58
C LYS A 116 14.87 21.99 9.90
#